data_AF-S2JXD3-F1
#
_entry.id   AF-S2JXD3-F1
#
_cell.length_a   1.000
_cell.length_b   1.000
_cell.length_c   1.000
_cell.angle_alpha   90.00
_cell.angle_beta   90.00
_cell.angle_gamma   90.00
#
_symmetry.space_group_name_H-M   'P 1'
#
loop_
_entity.id
_entity.type
_entity.pdbx_description
1 polymer ?
#
loop_
_entity_poly.entity_id
_entity_poly.type
_entity_poly.pdbx_seq_one_letter_code
_entity_poly.pdbx_strand_id
1 'polypeptide(L)'
;MPREKKPVSMPSKKSNIIYENWRVYSKHHKLMFRCNEKKARWYLEKELASVLPKEERAIKLNFEAKGDGHKHGDYMIEDRSNICVSCGGDKYLTMHHVVPEMYRHWMPLVVKSKSSRDLLLLCKHCHDDYEQKAMSFKKAGVKRFNIPLEGSGWCTYPEYKNAKKAASALIRSSDKIPKERQQVLKATVLDFWKDYDKKEYKGDDLDAILKECSELVDHFKGPDYMEHGQSAINQLTSKCVLNDKGQETWPDLEAFIKEWRQHFLDNLKPKHLSKLWSVDADIYTR
;
A
#
# COMPACT_ATOMS: atom_id res chain seq x y z
N MET A 1 -4.52 23.44 -27.48
CA MET A 1 -4.01 23.89 -26.16
C MET A 1 -3.53 22.67 -25.39
N PRO A 2 -2.32 22.66 -24.81
CA PRO A 2 -1.89 21.58 -23.93
C PRO A 2 -2.87 21.49 -22.75
N ARG A 3 -3.42 20.31 -22.51
CA ARG A 3 -4.34 20.07 -21.38
C ARG A 3 -3.56 20.36 -20.10
N GLU A 4 -4.01 21.33 -19.31
CA GLU A 4 -3.38 21.63 -18.01
C GLU A 4 -3.27 20.34 -17.19
N LYS A 5 -2.06 20.05 -16.70
CA LYS A 5 -1.85 18.88 -15.84
C LYS A 5 -2.67 19.08 -14.57
N LYS A 6 -3.61 18.15 -14.32
CA LYS A 6 -4.38 18.15 -13.08
C LYS A 6 -3.43 18.12 -11.87
N PRO A 7 -3.77 18.81 -10.77
CA PRO A 7 -2.97 18.77 -9.56
C PRO A 7 -2.89 17.33 -9.04
N VAL A 8 -1.68 16.92 -8.62
CA VAL A 8 -1.44 15.59 -8.05
C VAL A 8 -2.21 15.44 -6.74
N SER A 9 -3.24 14.60 -6.76
CA SER A 9 -4.06 14.30 -5.58
C SER A 9 -3.48 13.08 -4.86
N MET A 10 -2.52 13.32 -3.97
CA MET A 10 -2.03 12.30 -3.04
C MET A 10 -2.03 12.82 -1.60
N PRO A 11 -2.38 11.97 -0.62
CA PRO A 11 -2.23 12.33 0.79
C PRO A 11 -0.74 12.45 1.12
N SER A 12 -0.36 13.58 1.73
CA SER A 12 0.98 13.75 2.33
C SER A 12 0.84 13.81 3.84
N LYS A 13 1.93 13.49 4.54
CA LYS A 13 1.97 13.73 5.98
C LYS A 13 1.85 15.23 6.27
N LYS A 14 1.18 15.56 7.38
CA LYS A 14 1.06 16.95 7.87
C LYS A 14 2.39 17.49 8.39
N SER A 15 3.21 16.60 8.99
CA SER A 15 4.59 16.89 9.41
C SER A 15 5.57 16.47 8.32
N ASN A 16 6.59 17.31 8.09
CA ASN A 16 7.72 16.98 7.23
C ASN A 16 8.79 16.14 7.97
N ILE A 17 8.66 15.95 9.29
CA ILE A 17 9.55 15.06 10.05
C ILE A 17 8.94 13.65 10.05
N ILE A 18 9.58 12.74 9.33
CA ILE A 18 9.16 11.35 9.15
C ILE A 18 10.15 10.38 9.79
N TYR A 19 11.44 10.58 9.53
CA TYR A 19 12.54 9.90 10.19
C TYR A 19 13.01 10.74 11.37
N GLU A 20 12.79 10.23 12.57
CA GLU A 20 13.25 10.85 13.83
C GLU A 20 14.61 10.29 14.28
N ASN A 21 15.04 9.19 13.64
CA ASN A 21 16.36 8.56 13.74
C ASN A 21 16.82 8.20 15.15
N TRP A 22 15.91 7.84 16.06
CA TRP A 22 16.30 7.37 17.40
C TRP A 22 17.20 6.14 17.30
N ARG A 23 18.36 6.17 17.97
CA ARG A 23 19.33 5.08 18.01
C ARG A 23 18.97 4.11 19.13
N VAL A 24 18.89 2.83 18.80
CA VAL A 24 18.66 1.77 19.79
C VAL A 24 19.90 0.88 19.85
N TYR A 25 20.55 0.89 21.00
CA TYR A 25 21.75 0.10 21.28
C TYR A 25 21.40 -1.17 22.05
N SER A 26 22.17 -2.24 21.82
CA SER A 26 22.12 -3.44 22.63
C SER A 26 22.64 -3.18 24.05
N LYS A 27 22.45 -4.14 24.95
CA LYS A 27 23.05 -4.13 26.29
C LYS A 27 24.58 -3.97 26.27
N HIS A 28 25.21 -4.43 25.19
CA HIS A 28 26.65 -4.37 24.93
C HIS A 28 27.09 -3.14 24.10
N HIS A 29 26.26 -2.09 24.01
CA HIS A 29 26.56 -0.85 23.28
C HIS A 29 26.76 -0.99 21.77
N LYS A 30 26.26 -2.07 21.15
CA LYS A 30 26.20 -2.21 19.68
C LYS A 30 24.96 -1.50 19.15
N LEU A 31 25.08 -0.65 18.13
CA LEU A 31 23.92 -0.05 17.45
C LEU A 31 23.13 -1.14 16.72
N MET A 32 21.88 -1.37 17.14
CA MET A 32 21.04 -2.47 16.66
C MET A 32 20.17 -2.05 15.48
N PHE A 33 19.45 -0.94 15.64
CA PHE A 33 18.50 -0.41 14.67
C PHE A 33 18.15 1.05 15.01
N ARG A 34 17.41 1.68 14.09
CA ARG A 34 16.81 2.99 14.31
C ARG A 34 15.30 2.92 14.37
N CYS A 35 14.69 3.83 15.13
CA CYS A 35 13.25 3.89 15.26
C CYS A 35 12.72 5.33 15.35
N ASN A 36 11.39 5.43 15.42
CA ASN A 36 10.71 6.67 15.72
C ASN A 36 10.66 6.91 17.25
N GLU A 37 10.38 8.14 17.64
CA GLU A 37 10.31 8.56 19.03
C GLU A 37 9.25 7.78 19.80
N LYS A 38 8.08 7.52 19.18
CA LYS A 38 7.02 6.70 19.79
C LYS A 38 7.53 5.33 20.24
N LYS A 39 8.31 4.63 19.40
CA LYS A 39 8.88 3.32 19.74
C LYS A 39 9.96 3.45 20.80
N ALA A 40 10.82 4.47 20.74
CA ALA A 40 11.84 4.69 21.76
C ALA A 40 11.21 4.95 23.14
N ARG A 41 10.20 5.82 23.21
CA ARG A 41 9.44 6.11 24.43
C ARG A 41 8.76 4.87 25.00
N TRP A 42 8.16 4.03 24.15
CA TRP A 42 7.58 2.76 24.60
C TRP A 42 8.60 1.87 25.33
N TYR A 43 9.85 1.78 24.86
CA TYR A 43 10.89 1.02 25.57
C TYR A 43 11.26 1.65 26.92
N LEU A 44 11.33 2.98 27.00
CA LEU A 44 11.64 3.72 28.22
C LEU A 44 10.53 3.57 29.26
N GLU A 45 9.27 3.76 28.85
CA GLU A 45 8.07 3.63 29.71
C GLU A 45 7.87 2.22 30.24
N LYS A 46 8.34 1.20 29.50
CA LYS A 46 8.32 -0.21 29.92
C LYS A 46 9.56 -0.63 30.69
N GLU A 47 10.47 0.30 30.99
CA GLU A 47 11.74 0.04 31.70
C GLU A 47 12.64 -0.98 30.97
N LEU A 48 12.38 -1.21 29.68
CA LEU A 48 13.13 -2.13 28.82
C LEU A 48 14.41 -1.51 28.26
N ALA A 49 14.56 -0.19 28.38
CA ALA A 49 15.73 0.55 27.96
C ALA A 49 15.99 1.75 28.89
N SER A 50 17.21 2.28 28.83
CA SER A 50 17.61 3.51 29.51
C SER A 50 18.18 4.51 28.50
N VAL A 51 18.00 5.80 28.77
CA VAL A 51 18.57 6.88 27.96
C VAL A 51 20.10 6.85 28.05
N LEU A 52 20.77 7.12 26.92
CA LEU A 52 22.22 7.30 26.90
C LEU A 52 22.59 8.76 27.21
N PRO A 53 23.29 9.08 28.31
CA PRO A 53 23.48 10.47 28.76
C PRO A 53 24.25 11.38 27.78
N LYS A 54 25.09 10.80 26.93
CA LYS A 54 25.99 11.53 26.03
C LYS A 54 25.50 11.58 24.57
N GLU A 55 24.34 11.01 24.28
CA GLU A 55 23.81 10.92 22.93
C GLU A 55 22.35 11.36 22.86
N GLU A 56 22.06 12.35 22.02
CA GLU A 56 20.69 12.77 21.78
C GLU A 56 19.93 11.66 21.03
N ARG A 57 18.66 11.44 21.43
CA ARG A 57 17.75 10.45 20.81
C ARG A 57 18.35 9.05 20.77
N ALA A 58 18.99 8.65 21.86
CA ALA A 58 19.62 7.34 21.98
C ALA A 58 19.15 6.61 23.24
N ILE A 59 18.78 5.34 23.07
CA ILE A 59 18.42 4.43 24.16
C ILE A 59 19.26 3.17 24.09
N LYS A 60 19.53 2.57 25.24
CA LYS A 60 20.21 1.28 25.38
C LYS A 60 19.26 0.27 26.00
N LEU A 61 19.12 -0.90 25.38
CA LEU A 61 18.31 -1.98 25.92
C LEU A 61 18.91 -2.51 27.24
N ASN A 62 18.05 -2.81 28.20
CA ASN A 62 18.44 -3.33 29.52
C ASN A 62 18.56 -4.87 29.53
N PHE A 63 18.15 -5.53 28.45
CA PHE A 63 18.10 -6.98 28.31
C PHE A 63 18.83 -7.45 27.05
N GLU A 64 19.10 -8.76 26.98
CA GLU A 64 19.71 -9.38 25.79
C GLU A 64 18.63 -9.60 24.72
N ALA A 65 18.77 -8.92 23.59
CA ALA A 65 17.80 -9.03 22.50
C ALA A 65 17.95 -10.37 21.78
N LYS A 66 16.84 -10.91 21.26
CA LYS A 66 16.90 -12.05 20.34
C LYS A 66 17.40 -11.57 18.98
N GLY A 67 18.62 -11.97 18.62
CA GLY A 67 19.30 -11.63 17.38
C GLY A 67 20.26 -10.44 17.52
N ASP A 68 21.24 -10.37 16.62
CA ASP A 68 22.36 -9.42 16.69
C ASP A 68 22.05 -8.02 16.12
N GLY A 69 20.82 -7.79 15.66
CA GLY A 69 20.46 -6.56 14.94
C GLY A 69 21.16 -6.45 13.59
N HIS A 70 21.26 -5.22 13.08
CA HIS A 70 21.91 -4.97 11.80
C HIS A 70 23.44 -4.97 11.91
N LYS A 71 24.11 -5.26 10.80
CA LYS A 71 25.58 -5.20 10.71
C LYS A 71 26.05 -3.76 10.73
N HIS A 72 27.28 -3.54 11.22
CA HIS A 72 27.93 -2.23 11.10
C HIS A 72 28.02 -1.82 9.62
N GLY A 73 27.66 -0.57 9.31
CA GLY A 73 27.62 -0.07 7.93
C GLY A 73 26.41 -0.56 7.10
N ASP A 74 25.42 -1.21 7.70
CA ASP A 74 24.16 -1.52 7.01
C ASP A 74 23.31 -0.24 6.85
N TYR A 75 22.71 -0.06 5.67
CA TYR A 75 21.69 0.95 5.39
C TYR A 75 20.60 1.09 6.48
N MET A 76 20.24 -0.01 7.14
CA MET A 76 19.19 -0.03 8.16
C MET A 76 19.56 0.69 9.47
N ILE A 77 20.85 0.96 9.69
CA ILE A 77 21.37 1.74 10.83
C ILE A 77 21.95 3.09 10.40
N GLU A 78 21.75 3.49 9.15
CA GLU A 78 22.12 4.83 8.67
C GLU A 78 21.11 5.88 9.13
N ASP A 79 21.58 7.11 9.41
CA ASP A 79 20.69 8.25 9.62
C ASP A 79 19.96 8.58 8.32
N ARG A 80 18.62 8.68 8.34
CA ARG A 80 17.85 8.99 7.14
C ARG A 80 17.41 10.45 7.12
N SER A 81 17.61 11.12 5.99
CA SER A 81 17.15 12.48 5.76
C SER A 81 15.66 12.52 5.40
N ASN A 82 14.96 13.53 5.89
CA ASN A 82 13.54 13.79 5.56
C ASN A 82 13.42 14.54 4.22
N ILE A 83 13.88 13.90 3.14
CA ILE A 83 13.85 14.46 1.79
C ILE A 83 13.37 13.42 0.78
N CYS A 84 12.86 13.89 -0.35
CA CYS A 84 12.55 13.06 -1.50
C CYS A 84 13.84 12.44 -2.06
N VAL A 85 13.93 11.11 -2.14
CA VAL A 85 15.13 10.43 -2.64
C VAL A 85 15.39 10.71 -4.14
N SER A 86 14.37 11.19 -4.88
CA SER A 86 14.51 11.58 -6.28
C SER A 86 15.06 12.99 -6.44
N CYS A 87 14.34 14.01 -5.95
CA CYS A 87 14.64 15.41 -6.21
C CYS A 87 15.24 16.20 -5.04
N GLY A 88 15.33 15.61 -3.84
CA GLY A 88 15.88 16.26 -2.65
C GLY A 88 14.93 17.22 -1.93
N GLY A 89 13.72 17.45 -2.44
CA GLY A 89 12.73 18.32 -1.79
C GLY A 89 12.22 17.74 -0.46
N ASP A 90 11.92 18.61 0.51
CA ASP A 90 11.53 18.27 1.89
C ASP A 90 10.04 18.53 2.19
N LYS A 91 9.27 18.97 1.19
CA LYS A 91 7.84 19.28 1.30
C LYS A 91 6.98 18.21 0.65
N TYR A 92 5.76 18.05 1.19
CA TYR A 92 4.73 17.16 0.67
C TYR A 92 5.23 15.71 0.51
N LEU A 93 6.01 15.26 1.50
CA LEU A 93 6.59 13.93 1.51
C LEU A 93 5.53 12.87 1.74
N THR A 94 5.75 11.75 1.06
CA THR A 94 4.97 10.52 1.08
C THR A 94 5.92 9.35 1.27
N MET A 95 5.41 8.24 1.82
CA MET A 95 6.19 7.01 1.95
C MET A 95 5.82 6.10 0.78
N HIS A 96 6.80 5.70 -0.01
CA HIS A 96 6.65 4.86 -1.18
C HIS A 96 7.27 3.48 -0.92
N HIS A 97 6.48 2.44 -1.18
CA HIS A 97 6.94 1.06 -1.14
C HIS A 97 7.49 0.69 -2.52
N VAL A 98 8.80 0.43 -2.63
CA VAL A 98 9.46 0.08 -3.90
C VAL A 98 8.83 -1.16 -4.52
N VAL A 99 8.56 -2.18 -3.69
CA VAL A 99 7.68 -3.29 -4.06
C VAL A 99 6.25 -2.91 -3.67
N PRO A 100 5.29 -2.87 -4.62
CA PRO A 100 3.94 -2.39 -4.33
C PRO A 100 3.26 -3.14 -3.18
N GLU A 101 2.49 -2.40 -2.38
CA GLU A 101 1.79 -2.93 -1.21
C GLU A 101 0.84 -4.08 -1.57
N MET A 102 0.22 -4.04 -2.74
CA MET A 102 -0.64 -5.12 -3.25
C MET A 102 0.07 -6.48 -3.32
N TYR A 103 1.39 -6.52 -3.54
CA TYR A 103 2.17 -7.76 -3.50
C TYR A 103 2.72 -8.00 -2.10
N ARG A 104 3.27 -6.95 -1.47
CA ARG A 104 3.89 -7.04 -0.15
C ARG A 104 2.93 -7.59 0.90
N HIS A 105 1.65 -7.24 0.83
CA HIS A 105 0.61 -7.73 1.73
C HIS A 105 0.57 -9.26 1.80
N TRP A 106 0.80 -9.94 0.68
CA TRP A 106 0.70 -11.40 0.56
C TRP A 106 2.02 -12.14 0.77
N MET A 107 3.16 -11.44 0.81
CA MET A 107 4.48 -12.06 0.99
C MET A 107 4.63 -12.84 2.32
N PRO A 108 5.52 -13.86 2.37
CA PRO A 108 5.89 -14.53 3.61
C PRO A 108 6.36 -13.54 4.69
N LEU A 109 6.07 -13.83 5.96
CA LEU A 109 6.43 -12.96 7.07
C LEU A 109 7.94 -12.71 7.16
N VAL A 110 8.75 -13.72 6.88
CA VAL A 110 10.22 -13.62 6.86
C VAL A 110 10.75 -12.67 5.78
N VAL A 111 9.93 -12.28 4.80
CA VAL A 111 10.28 -11.32 3.74
C VAL A 111 9.72 -9.93 4.05
N LYS A 112 8.45 -9.84 4.48
CA LYS A 112 7.77 -8.53 4.64
C LYS A 112 7.87 -7.93 6.03
N SER A 113 8.07 -8.73 7.07
CA SER A 113 8.11 -8.23 8.44
C SER A 113 9.34 -7.34 8.64
N LYS A 114 9.25 -6.33 9.50
CA LYS A 114 10.39 -5.53 10.02
C LYS A 114 11.37 -4.92 8.99
N SER A 115 11.07 -4.94 7.70
CA SER A 115 11.93 -4.41 6.64
C SER A 115 11.39 -3.07 6.13
N SER A 116 12.03 -1.98 6.56
CA SER A 116 11.82 -0.61 6.04
C SER A 116 12.83 -0.25 4.95
N ARG A 117 13.58 -1.23 4.43
CA ARG A 117 14.61 -1.01 3.41
C ARG A 117 14.02 -0.41 2.15
N ASP A 118 12.92 -1.00 1.72
CA ASP A 118 12.20 -0.67 0.48
C ASP A 118 11.08 0.36 0.72
N LEU A 119 11.10 1.06 1.86
CA LEU A 119 10.18 2.14 2.18
C LEU A 119 10.93 3.48 2.14
N LEU A 120 10.74 4.24 1.05
CA LEU A 120 11.50 5.44 0.71
C LEU A 120 10.61 6.68 0.70
N LEU A 121 11.19 7.86 0.94
CA LEU A 121 10.45 9.11 0.88
C LEU A 121 10.47 9.70 -0.53
N LEU A 122 9.29 10.08 -1.02
CA LEU A 122 9.11 10.81 -2.26
C LEU A 122 8.19 12.02 -2.03
N CYS A 123 8.45 13.15 -2.68
CA CYS A 123 7.45 14.21 -2.76
C CYS A 123 6.29 13.77 -3.67
N LYS A 124 5.11 14.37 -3.53
CA LYS A 124 3.92 13.99 -4.33
C LYS A 124 4.19 13.94 -5.83
N HIS A 125 4.96 14.88 -6.37
CA HIS A 125 5.24 14.94 -7.80
C HIS A 125 6.07 13.76 -8.28
N CYS A 126 7.22 13.49 -7.66
CA CYS A 126 8.07 12.35 -8.02
C CYS A 126 7.38 11.00 -7.79
N HIS A 127 6.53 10.91 -6.76
CA HIS A 127 5.77 9.71 -6.49
C HIS A 127 4.73 9.46 -7.57
N ASP A 128 3.95 10.47 -7.99
CA ASP A 128 2.94 10.31 -9.04
C ASP A 128 3.58 9.94 -10.38
N ASP A 129 4.66 10.64 -10.74
CA ASP A 129 5.40 10.36 -11.97
C ASP A 129 5.93 8.92 -12.01
N TYR A 130 6.47 8.43 -10.88
CA TYR A 130 6.92 7.03 -10.79
C TYR A 130 5.75 6.04 -10.78
N GLU A 131 4.64 6.36 -10.11
CA GLU A 131 3.48 5.47 -10.02
C GLU A 131 2.87 5.22 -11.41
N GLN A 132 2.91 6.20 -12.32
CA GLN A 132 2.52 5.99 -13.72
C GLN A 132 3.40 4.93 -14.43
N LYS A 133 4.71 4.89 -14.13
CA LYS A 133 5.64 3.87 -14.66
C LYS A 133 5.40 2.53 -13.97
N ALA A 134 5.29 2.51 -12.65
CA ALA A 134 4.97 1.32 -11.87
C ALA A 134 3.64 0.68 -12.30
N MET A 135 2.63 1.48 -12.66
CA MET A 135 1.36 1.01 -13.18
C MET A 135 1.52 0.24 -14.50
N SER A 136 2.42 0.69 -15.38
CA SER A 136 2.74 -0.03 -16.62
C SER A 136 3.39 -1.38 -16.31
N PHE A 137 4.27 -1.43 -15.30
CA PHE A 137 4.91 -2.69 -14.88
C PHE A 137 3.92 -3.66 -14.20
N LYS A 138 3.02 -3.17 -13.33
CA LYS A 138 1.89 -3.94 -12.78
C LYS A 138 1.02 -4.54 -13.88
N LYS A 139 0.70 -3.77 -14.93
CA LYS A 139 -0.09 -4.25 -16.08
C LYS A 139 0.59 -5.38 -16.84
N ALA A 140 1.92 -5.36 -16.98
CA ALA A 140 2.66 -6.49 -17.54
C ALA A 140 2.51 -7.76 -16.67
N GLY A 141 2.39 -7.58 -15.36
CA GLY A 141 2.07 -8.64 -14.39
C GLY A 141 0.76 -9.37 -14.67
N VAL A 142 -0.25 -8.74 -15.29
CA VAL A 142 -1.53 -9.40 -15.63
C VAL A 142 -1.31 -10.61 -16.52
N LYS A 143 -0.47 -10.46 -17.54
CA LYS A 143 -0.13 -11.57 -18.44
C LYS A 143 0.77 -12.59 -17.74
N ARG A 144 1.76 -12.12 -16.97
CA ARG A 144 2.72 -12.99 -16.26
C ARG A 144 2.04 -13.92 -15.26
N PHE A 145 1.10 -13.41 -14.48
CA PHE A 145 0.44 -14.15 -13.40
C PHE A 145 -0.95 -14.65 -13.78
N ASN A 146 -1.38 -14.42 -15.03
CA ASN A 146 -2.68 -14.82 -15.56
C ASN A 146 -3.87 -14.41 -14.67
N ILE A 147 -3.86 -13.16 -14.18
CA ILE A 147 -4.91 -12.63 -13.30
C ILE A 147 -5.06 -11.11 -13.48
N PRO A 148 -6.28 -10.57 -13.64
CA PRO A 148 -6.52 -9.12 -13.75
C PRO A 148 -5.99 -8.36 -12.53
N LEU A 149 -5.66 -7.07 -12.69
CA LEU A 149 -5.18 -6.24 -11.57
C LEU A 149 -6.24 -6.03 -10.50
N GLU A 150 -7.49 -5.98 -10.94
CA GLU A 150 -8.69 -5.88 -10.10
C GLU A 150 -9.00 -7.21 -9.40
N GLY A 151 -8.25 -8.28 -9.66
CA GLY A 151 -8.55 -9.63 -9.17
C GLY A 151 -9.57 -10.38 -10.03
N SER A 152 -9.82 -11.63 -9.67
CA SER A 152 -10.80 -12.53 -10.29
C SER A 152 -11.83 -13.01 -9.27
N GLY A 153 -12.92 -13.64 -9.70
CA GLY A 153 -13.97 -14.15 -8.80
C GLY A 153 -14.92 -13.07 -8.26
N TRP A 154 -15.12 -12.01 -9.04
CA TRP A 154 -16.13 -10.99 -8.74
C TRP A 154 -17.54 -11.54 -8.97
N CYS A 155 -18.45 -11.21 -8.06
CA CYS A 155 -19.88 -11.45 -8.20
C CYS A 155 -20.60 -10.13 -8.49
N THR A 156 -21.61 -10.21 -9.35
CA THR A 156 -22.45 -9.06 -9.71
C THR A 156 -23.91 -9.36 -9.44
N TYR A 157 -24.67 -8.34 -9.05
CA TYR A 157 -26.13 -8.34 -9.09
C TYR A 157 -26.59 -7.38 -10.21
N PRO A 158 -26.80 -7.87 -11.45
CA PRO A 158 -27.21 -7.04 -12.58
C PRO A 158 -28.45 -6.18 -12.28
N GLU A 159 -29.40 -6.72 -11.53
CA GLU A 159 -30.60 -6.05 -11.06
C GLU A 159 -30.28 -4.83 -10.17
N TYR A 160 -29.36 -4.97 -9.21
CA TYR A 160 -28.94 -3.88 -8.33
C TYR A 160 -28.19 -2.82 -9.13
N LYS A 161 -27.35 -3.25 -10.08
CA LYS A 161 -26.62 -2.35 -10.98
C LYS A 161 -27.55 -1.46 -11.79
N ASN A 162 -28.63 -2.03 -12.32
CA ASN A 162 -29.61 -1.31 -13.12
C ASN A 162 -30.39 -0.30 -12.27
N ALA A 163 -30.91 -0.73 -11.12
CA ALA A 163 -31.61 0.13 -10.17
C ALA A 163 -30.73 1.29 -9.68
N LYS A 164 -29.49 0.97 -9.27
CA LYS A 164 -28.49 1.95 -8.83
C LYS A 164 -28.16 2.99 -9.88
N LYS A 165 -27.93 2.57 -11.12
CA LYS A 165 -27.64 3.50 -12.23
C LYS A 165 -28.82 4.40 -12.52
N ALA A 166 -30.04 3.85 -12.55
CA ALA A 166 -31.25 4.62 -12.79
C ALA A 166 -31.49 5.65 -11.68
N ALA A 167 -31.37 5.22 -10.42
CA ALA A 167 -31.51 6.10 -9.26
C ALA A 167 -30.44 7.20 -9.24
N SER A 168 -29.17 6.85 -9.45
CA SER A 168 -28.07 7.82 -9.49
C SER A 168 -28.25 8.87 -10.59
N ALA A 169 -28.75 8.47 -11.76
CA ALA A 169 -29.03 9.39 -12.87
C ALA A 169 -30.15 10.38 -12.53
N LEU A 170 -31.23 9.90 -11.91
CA LEU A 170 -32.33 10.74 -11.44
C LEU A 170 -31.88 11.71 -10.34
N ILE A 171 -31.06 11.27 -9.38
CA ILE A 171 -30.58 12.17 -8.30
C ILE A 171 -29.65 13.26 -8.85
N ARG A 172 -28.70 12.91 -9.72
CA ARG A 172 -27.61 13.81 -10.11
C ARG A 172 -27.91 14.70 -11.31
N SER A 173 -28.86 14.32 -12.16
CA SER A 173 -29.03 14.94 -13.48
C SER A 173 -30.46 14.90 -14.00
N SER A 174 -31.47 14.82 -13.12
CA SER A 174 -32.89 14.79 -13.54
C SER A 174 -33.23 15.92 -14.51
N ASP A 175 -32.75 17.13 -14.23
CA ASP A 175 -32.96 18.35 -15.02
C ASP A 175 -32.46 18.24 -16.47
N LYS A 176 -31.48 17.39 -16.73
CA LYS A 176 -30.86 17.18 -18.06
C LYS A 176 -31.41 15.96 -18.81
N ILE A 177 -32.24 15.15 -18.14
CA ILE A 177 -32.79 13.92 -18.71
C ILE A 177 -34.17 14.25 -19.32
N PRO A 178 -34.45 13.91 -20.59
CA PRO A 178 -35.78 14.08 -21.18
C PRO A 178 -36.88 13.41 -20.35
N LYS A 179 -38.07 14.02 -20.26
CA LYS A 179 -39.17 13.56 -19.39
C LYS A 179 -39.55 12.08 -19.62
N GLU A 180 -39.61 11.64 -20.87
CA GLU A 180 -39.87 10.23 -21.22
C GLU A 180 -38.81 9.30 -20.62
N ARG A 181 -37.53 9.68 -20.71
CA ARG A 181 -36.44 8.89 -20.14
C ARG A 181 -36.48 8.90 -18.61
N GLN A 182 -36.86 10.02 -17.97
CA GLN A 182 -37.04 10.05 -16.53
C GLN A 182 -38.12 9.05 -16.07
N GLN A 183 -39.23 8.95 -16.81
CA GLN A 183 -40.29 7.99 -16.50
C GLN A 183 -39.78 6.55 -16.58
N VAL A 184 -39.01 6.20 -17.62
CA VAL A 184 -38.40 4.87 -17.75
C VAL A 184 -37.45 4.56 -16.59
N LEU A 185 -36.61 5.53 -16.19
CA LEU A 185 -35.69 5.34 -15.06
C LEU A 185 -36.44 5.20 -13.74
N LYS A 186 -37.50 5.97 -13.51
CA LYS A 186 -38.36 5.84 -12.33
C LYS A 186 -39.03 4.47 -12.28
N ALA A 187 -39.58 4.01 -13.40
CA ALA A 187 -40.16 2.67 -13.50
C ALA A 187 -39.12 1.59 -13.18
N THR A 188 -37.91 1.69 -13.72
CA THR A 188 -36.81 0.75 -13.44
C THR A 188 -36.51 0.65 -11.94
N VAL A 189 -36.46 1.78 -11.23
CA VAL A 189 -36.20 1.82 -9.78
C VAL A 189 -37.38 1.23 -9.01
N LEU A 190 -38.61 1.64 -9.33
CA LEU A 190 -39.81 1.20 -8.62
C LEU A 190 -40.10 -0.29 -8.83
N ASP A 191 -39.88 -0.81 -10.04
CA ASP A 191 -40.05 -2.23 -10.33
C ASP A 191 -39.03 -3.09 -9.60
N PHE A 192 -37.77 -2.64 -9.55
CA PHE A 192 -36.77 -3.27 -8.70
C PHE A 192 -37.16 -3.22 -7.21
N TRP A 193 -37.62 -2.07 -6.73
CA TRP A 193 -37.95 -1.85 -5.31
C TRP A 193 -39.03 -2.81 -4.81
N LYS A 194 -40.07 -3.07 -5.63
CA LYS A 194 -41.15 -4.00 -5.30
C LYS A 194 -40.64 -5.41 -4.96
N ASP A 195 -39.61 -5.87 -5.68
CA ASP A 195 -39.05 -7.21 -5.48
C ASP A 195 -37.98 -7.23 -4.38
N TYR A 196 -37.24 -6.14 -4.23
CA TYR A 196 -36.19 -5.97 -3.23
C TYR A 196 -36.75 -5.94 -1.79
N ASP A 197 -37.90 -5.30 -1.60
CA ASP A 197 -38.44 -4.93 -0.28
C ASP A 197 -39.50 -5.91 0.29
N LYS A 198 -39.35 -7.22 0.05
CA LYS A 198 -40.14 -8.24 0.77
C LYS A 198 -39.76 -8.39 2.26
N LYS A 199 -38.86 -7.55 2.80
CA LYS A 199 -38.27 -7.75 4.13
C LYS A 199 -38.44 -6.61 5.13
N GLU A 200 -38.67 -5.34 4.76
CA GLU A 200 -38.95 -4.27 5.76
C GLU A 200 -39.38 -2.94 5.10
N TYR A 201 -40.66 -2.82 4.72
CA TYR A 201 -41.17 -1.64 4.01
C TYR A 201 -41.15 -0.35 4.84
N LYS A 202 -40.44 0.68 4.37
CA LYS A 202 -40.38 2.03 4.96
C LYS A 202 -40.89 3.13 4.00
N GLY A 203 -42.11 2.95 3.51
CA GLY A 203 -42.93 4.05 2.94
C GLY A 203 -42.71 4.36 1.45
N ASP A 204 -43.65 5.13 0.90
CA ASP A 204 -43.79 5.43 -0.53
C ASP A 204 -42.94 6.63 -1.01
N ASP A 205 -41.92 7.04 -0.23
CA ASP A 205 -41.10 8.22 -0.56
C ASP A 205 -40.09 7.88 -1.67
N LEU A 206 -40.38 8.38 -2.88
CA LEU A 206 -39.52 8.18 -4.05
C LEU A 206 -38.09 8.70 -3.82
N ASP A 207 -37.90 9.80 -3.10
CA ASP A 207 -36.57 10.35 -2.90
C ASP A 207 -35.73 9.48 -1.95
N ALA A 208 -36.37 8.88 -0.94
CA ALA A 208 -35.74 7.87 -0.08
C ALA A 208 -35.37 6.61 -0.87
N ILE A 209 -36.30 6.09 -1.68
CA ILE A 209 -36.07 4.91 -2.54
C ILE A 209 -34.90 5.15 -3.49
N LEU A 210 -34.86 6.32 -4.14
CA LEU A 210 -33.76 6.68 -5.05
C LEU A 210 -32.43 6.70 -4.30
N LYS A 211 -32.39 7.32 -3.11
CA LYS A 211 -31.17 7.37 -2.31
C LYS A 211 -30.67 5.97 -1.96
N GLU A 212 -31.52 5.10 -1.42
CA GLU A 212 -31.16 3.73 -1.06
C GLU A 212 -30.69 2.92 -2.27
N CYS A 213 -31.44 2.98 -3.38
CA CYS A 213 -31.06 2.32 -4.62
C CYS A 213 -29.70 2.80 -5.14
N SER A 214 -29.40 4.10 -5.02
CA SER A 214 -28.12 4.68 -5.46
C SER A 214 -26.91 4.18 -4.65
N GLU A 215 -27.15 3.67 -3.44
CA GLU A 215 -26.13 3.17 -2.51
C GLU A 215 -25.96 1.64 -2.57
N LEU A 216 -26.77 0.93 -3.36
CA LEU A 216 -26.67 -0.52 -3.53
C LEU A 216 -25.27 -0.98 -3.93
N VAL A 217 -24.85 -2.11 -3.38
CA VAL A 217 -23.61 -2.80 -3.76
C VAL A 217 -23.94 -3.81 -4.86
N ASP A 218 -23.65 -3.46 -6.11
CA ASP A 218 -23.95 -4.26 -7.29
C ASP A 218 -22.80 -5.16 -7.75
N HIS A 219 -21.65 -5.03 -7.09
CA HIS A 219 -20.41 -5.72 -7.42
C HIS A 219 -19.60 -5.96 -6.14
N PHE A 220 -19.27 -7.22 -5.85
CA PHE A 220 -18.64 -7.62 -4.60
C PHE A 220 -17.72 -8.83 -4.79
N LYS A 221 -16.84 -9.08 -3.81
CA LYS A 221 -15.92 -10.21 -3.79
C LYS A 221 -16.70 -11.50 -3.52
N GLY A 222 -16.73 -12.43 -4.47
CA GLY A 222 -17.36 -13.73 -4.31
C GLY A 222 -16.54 -14.72 -3.45
N PRO A 223 -17.05 -15.94 -3.23
CA PRO A 223 -16.32 -16.98 -2.48
C PRO A 223 -14.97 -17.34 -3.10
N ASP A 224 -14.89 -17.35 -4.44
CA ASP A 224 -13.68 -17.67 -5.20
C ASP A 224 -12.85 -16.42 -5.55
N TYR A 225 -13.10 -15.29 -4.86
CA TYR A 225 -12.39 -14.05 -5.14
C TYR A 225 -10.91 -14.17 -4.80
N MET A 226 -10.06 -13.80 -5.77
CA MET A 226 -8.62 -13.81 -5.61
C MET A 226 -8.03 -12.48 -6.06
N GLU A 227 -7.21 -11.89 -5.20
CA GLU A 227 -6.49 -10.65 -5.53
C GLU A 227 -5.32 -10.94 -6.47
N HIS A 228 -5.03 -9.98 -7.36
CA HIS A 228 -3.86 -10.06 -8.24
C HIS A 228 -2.57 -10.38 -7.46
N GLY A 229 -2.35 -9.63 -6.37
CA GLY A 229 -1.17 -9.79 -5.54
C GLY A 229 -1.11 -11.13 -4.83
N GLN A 230 -2.27 -11.66 -4.39
CA GLN A 230 -2.35 -12.98 -3.76
C GLN A 230 -1.94 -14.08 -4.73
N SER A 231 -2.53 -14.09 -5.92
CA SER A 231 -2.19 -15.08 -6.96
C SER A 231 -0.72 -14.98 -7.38
N ALA A 232 -0.24 -13.76 -7.62
CA ALA A 232 1.16 -13.52 -7.98
C ALA A 232 2.13 -14.04 -6.93
N ILE A 233 1.91 -13.72 -5.65
CA ILE A 233 2.76 -14.21 -4.58
C ILE A 233 2.66 -15.72 -4.43
N ASN A 234 1.46 -16.31 -4.46
CA ASN A 234 1.28 -17.76 -4.40
C ASN A 234 2.09 -18.49 -5.48
N GLN A 235 2.10 -17.96 -6.71
CA GLN A 235 2.92 -18.51 -7.80
C GLN A 235 4.42 -18.33 -7.52
N LEU A 236 4.85 -17.14 -7.12
CA LEU A 236 6.25 -16.82 -6.81
C LEU A 236 6.79 -17.57 -5.58
N THR A 237 5.92 -18.03 -4.69
CA THR A 237 6.27 -18.82 -3.50
C THR A 237 6.01 -20.32 -3.65
N SER A 238 5.56 -20.77 -4.83
CA SER A 238 5.24 -22.18 -5.08
C SER A 238 6.44 -23.11 -4.94
N LYS A 239 7.65 -22.59 -5.23
CA LYS A 239 8.91 -23.30 -5.06
C LYS A 239 9.69 -22.72 -3.87
N CYS A 240 9.61 -23.42 -2.73
CA CYS A 240 10.43 -23.15 -1.56
C CYS A 240 11.70 -24.02 -1.59
N VAL A 241 12.85 -23.42 -1.30
CA VAL A 241 14.14 -24.14 -1.15
C VAL A 241 14.79 -23.74 0.17
N LEU A 242 15.54 -24.68 0.77
CA LEU A 242 16.34 -24.39 1.96
C LEU A 242 17.73 -23.92 1.55
N ASN A 243 18.20 -22.83 2.17
CA ASN A 243 19.59 -22.42 2.06
C ASN A 243 20.52 -23.30 2.91
N ASP A 244 21.83 -23.07 2.84
CA ASP A 244 22.86 -23.81 3.60
C ASP A 244 22.66 -23.78 5.13
N LYS A 245 21.81 -22.88 5.63
CA LYS A 245 21.47 -22.73 7.06
C LYS A 245 20.11 -23.37 7.39
N GLY A 246 19.51 -24.11 6.47
CA GLY A 246 18.20 -24.74 6.65
C GLY A 246 17.03 -23.76 6.67
N GLN A 247 17.18 -22.57 6.08
CA GLN A 247 16.14 -21.54 6.08
C GLN A 247 15.39 -21.50 4.75
N GLU A 248 14.07 -21.34 4.82
CA GLU A 248 13.20 -21.22 3.65
C GLU A 248 13.51 -19.97 2.83
N THR A 249 13.62 -20.17 1.52
CA THR A 249 13.85 -19.14 0.52
C THR A 249 13.03 -19.43 -0.74
N TRP A 250 12.69 -18.37 -1.47
CA TRP A 250 11.85 -18.41 -2.67
C TRP A 250 12.55 -17.67 -3.81
N PRO A 251 13.32 -18.37 -4.65
CA PRO A 251 14.13 -17.74 -5.70
C PRO A 251 13.33 -16.86 -6.67
N ASP A 252 12.12 -17.28 -7.03
CA ASP A 252 11.26 -16.52 -7.94
C ASP A 252 10.73 -15.23 -7.27
N LEU A 253 10.38 -15.30 -5.99
CA LEU A 253 10.00 -14.11 -5.21
C LEU A 253 11.19 -13.16 -5.04
N GLU A 254 12.40 -13.67 -4.81
CA GLU A 254 13.61 -12.85 -4.73
C GLU A 254 13.88 -12.12 -6.04
N ALA A 255 13.83 -12.85 -7.16
CA ALA A 255 13.97 -12.27 -8.49
C ALA A 255 12.93 -11.17 -8.71
N PHE A 256 11.67 -11.43 -8.37
CA PHE A 256 10.59 -10.44 -8.48
C PHE A 256 10.82 -9.18 -7.63
N ILE A 257 11.31 -9.32 -6.40
CA ILE A 257 11.67 -8.17 -5.55
C ILE A 257 12.81 -7.37 -6.18
N LYS A 258 13.84 -8.04 -6.69
CA LYS A 258 14.97 -7.41 -7.37
C LYS A 258 14.54 -6.69 -8.65
N GLU A 259 13.64 -7.28 -9.44
CA GLU A 259 13.04 -6.65 -10.61
C GLU A 259 12.35 -5.32 -10.23
N TRP A 260 11.56 -5.30 -9.15
CA TRP A 260 10.93 -4.06 -8.65
C TRP A 260 11.94 -3.03 -8.17
N ARG A 261 12.99 -3.46 -7.47
CA ARG A 261 14.07 -2.57 -7.03
C ARG A 261 14.82 -1.97 -8.23
N GLN A 262 15.13 -2.78 -9.23
CA GLN A 262 15.79 -2.32 -10.45
C GLN A 262 14.89 -1.37 -11.26
N HIS A 263 13.62 -1.76 -11.46
CA HIS A 263 12.63 -0.92 -12.12
C HIS A 263 12.49 0.46 -11.45
N PHE A 264 12.54 0.51 -10.11
CA PHE A 264 12.54 1.76 -9.36
C PHE A 264 13.75 2.63 -9.68
N LEU A 265 14.97 2.07 -9.68
CA LEU A 265 16.17 2.82 -10.04
C LEU A 265 16.12 3.33 -11.48
N ASP A 266 15.72 2.49 -12.43
CA ASP A 266 15.71 2.81 -13.86
C ASP A 266 14.74 3.95 -14.19
N ASN A 267 13.58 3.97 -13.54
CA ASN A 267 12.49 4.89 -13.86
C ASN A 267 12.45 6.12 -12.96
N LEU A 268 12.80 6.01 -11.67
CA LEU A 268 12.85 7.16 -10.76
C LEU A 268 14.18 7.91 -10.87
N LYS A 269 15.28 7.20 -11.14
CA LYS A 269 16.66 7.73 -11.20
C LYS A 269 17.00 8.58 -9.96
N PRO A 270 16.95 7.99 -8.75
CA PRO A 270 17.07 8.76 -7.52
C PRO A 270 18.47 9.36 -7.35
N LYS A 271 18.54 10.66 -7.03
CA LYS A 271 19.81 11.39 -6.83
C LYS A 271 20.25 11.47 -5.38
N HIS A 272 19.33 11.23 -4.45
CA HIS A 272 19.52 11.37 -3.00
C HIS A 272 19.27 10.06 -2.24
N LEU A 273 19.21 8.93 -2.95
CA LEU A 273 19.16 7.61 -2.32
C LEU A 273 20.54 7.24 -1.77
N SER A 274 20.58 6.63 -0.59
CA SER A 274 21.84 6.17 0.02
C SER A 274 22.57 5.18 -0.89
N LYS A 275 23.89 5.30 -0.93
CA LYS A 275 24.79 4.34 -1.63
C LYS A 275 24.75 2.94 -1.01
N LEU A 276 24.27 2.81 0.22
CA LEU A 276 24.10 1.53 0.93
C LEU A 276 22.78 0.84 0.59
N TRP A 277 21.85 1.53 -0.09
CA TRP A 277 20.67 0.89 -0.65
C TRP A 277 21.05 0.18 -1.96
N SER A 278 20.69 -1.09 -2.09
CA SER A 278 21.07 -1.91 -3.24
C SER A 278 19.93 -2.85 -3.64
N VAL A 279 19.87 -3.15 -4.93
CA VAL A 279 18.98 -4.16 -5.52
C VAL A 279 19.22 -5.52 -4.86
N ASP A 280 20.48 -5.87 -4.63
CA ASP A 280 20.91 -7.17 -4.08
C ASP A 280 20.95 -7.22 -2.55
N ALA A 281 20.47 -6.18 -1.87
CA ALA A 281 20.44 -6.18 -0.41
C ALA A 281 19.56 -7.29 0.16
N ASP A 282 19.92 -7.78 1.35
CA ASP A 282 19.24 -8.86 2.06
C ASP A 282 17.70 -8.65 2.08
N ILE A 283 16.98 -9.68 1.62
CA ILE A 283 15.51 -9.69 1.51
C ILE A 283 14.88 -10.28 2.79
N TYR A 284 15.50 -11.30 3.36
CA TYR A 284 14.97 -12.04 4.50
C TYR A 284 15.32 -11.34 5.82
N THR A 285 14.30 -11.10 6.63
CA THR A 285 14.49 -10.70 8.02
C THR A 285 14.88 -11.91 8.85
N ARG A 286 16.08 -11.84 9.41
CA ARG A 286 16.67 -12.82 10.32
C ARG A 286 16.38 -12.43 11.77
#